data_AF-A0A2B9ECM4-F1
#
_entry.id   AF-A0A2B9ECM4-F1
#
_cell.length_a   1.000
_cell.length_b   1.000
_cell.length_c   1.000
_cell.angle_alpha   90.00
_cell.angle_beta   90.00
_cell.angle_gamma   90.00
#
_symmetry.space_group_name_H-M   'P 1'
#
loop_
_entity.id
_entity.type
_entity.pdbx_description
1 polymer ?
#
loop_
_entity_poly.entity_id
_entity_poly.type
_entity_poly.pdbx_seq_one_letter_code
_entity_poly.pdbx_strand_id
1 'polypeptide(L)' 'MKKITAYNKDIQKYMQQNRLSSHKKNEIIDAIRNRVNDNNQSFENLFPACSKRKEVMDHIVYMLSGNGICKISAETLANK' A
#
# COMPACT_ATOMS: atom_id res chain seq x y z
N MET A 1 -24.50 -10.88 18.65
CA MET A 1 -23.86 -11.84 17.73
C MET A 1 -22.37 -11.51 17.61
N LYS A 2 -21.46 -12.36 18.11
CA LYS A 2 -20.01 -12.16 17.92
C LYS A 2 -19.69 -12.54 16.47
N LYS A 3 -19.27 -11.56 15.65
CA LYS A 3 -18.77 -11.81 14.29
C LYS A 3 -17.52 -12.68 14.41
N ILE A 4 -17.63 -13.96 14.04
CA ILE A 4 -16.47 -14.83 13.85
C ILE A 4 -15.83 -14.33 12.57
N THR A 5 -14.69 -13.67 12.68
CA THR A 5 -13.89 -13.32 11.50
C THR A 5 -12.78 -14.37 11.38
N ALA A 6 -12.40 -14.72 10.15
CA ALA A 6 -11.30 -15.64 9.88
C ALA A 6 -9.92 -15.14 10.35
N TYR A 7 -9.87 -13.92 10.89
CA TYR A 7 -8.66 -13.24 11.30
C TYR A 7 -8.58 -13.15 12.82
N ASN A 8 -7.41 -13.40 13.39
CA ASN A 8 -7.17 -13.17 14.81
C ASN A 8 -7.35 -11.68 15.16
N LYS A 9 -7.51 -11.36 16.45
CA LYS A 9 -7.83 -10.00 16.92
C LYS A 9 -6.76 -8.97 16.50
N ASP A 10 -5.50 -9.39 16.41
CA ASP A 10 -4.39 -8.52 16.01
C ASP A 10 -4.40 -8.23 14.51
N ILE A 11 -4.74 -9.22 13.66
CA ILE A 11 -4.93 -9.02 12.22
C ILE A 11 -6.18 -8.17 11.97
N GLN A 12 -7.26 -8.35 12.72
CA GLN A 12 -8.43 -7.46 12.63
C GLN A 12 -8.09 -6.02 13.02
N LYS A 13 -7.32 -5.84 14.10
CA LYS A 13 -6.83 -4.53 14.54
C LYS A 13 -5.90 -3.92 13.49
N TYR A 14 -4.99 -4.71 12.94
CA TYR A 14 -4.11 -4.31 11.85
C TYR A 14 -4.92 -3.93 10.61
N MET A 15 -5.96 -4.67 10.22
CA MET A 15 -6.83 -4.33 9.08
C MET A 15 -7.67 -3.07 9.31
N GLN A 16 -8.16 -2.84 10.53
CA GLN A 16 -8.86 -1.62 10.91
C GLN A 16 -7.91 -0.41 10.91
N GLN A 17 -6.65 -0.61 11.34
CA GLN A 17 -5.58 0.38 11.26
C GLN A 17 -5.06 0.57 9.82
N ASN A 18 -5.06 -0.47 8.98
CA ASN A 18 -4.78 -0.49 7.54
C ASN A 18 -5.98 -0.05 6.69
N ARG A 19 -6.97 0.63 7.26
CA ARG A 19 -7.63 1.74 6.54
C ARG A 19 -6.62 2.87 6.33
N LEU A 20 -5.45 2.55 5.76
CA LEU A 20 -4.37 3.44 5.37
C LEU A 20 -4.61 3.70 3.88
N SER A 21 -5.58 4.55 3.59
CA SER A 21 -5.47 6.00 3.67
C SER A 21 -4.37 6.44 2.70
N SER A 22 -4.78 7.23 1.72
CA SER A 22 -3.91 7.89 0.76
C SER A 22 -2.70 8.55 1.43
N HIS A 23 -2.78 8.87 2.72
CA HIS A 23 -1.69 9.33 3.58
C HIS A 23 -0.44 8.45 3.52
N LYS A 24 -0.52 7.13 3.75
CA LYS A 24 0.69 6.27 3.79
C LYS A 24 1.31 6.07 2.41
N LYS A 25 0.47 6.06 1.38
CA LYS A 25 0.92 6.13 -0.02
C LYS A 25 1.69 7.43 -0.26
N ASN A 26 1.15 8.56 0.18
CA ASN A 26 1.79 9.87 0.02
C ASN A 26 3.11 9.97 0.80
N GLU A 27 3.17 9.49 2.06
CA GLU A 27 4.40 9.45 2.85
C GLU A 27 5.54 8.69 2.14
N ILE A 28 5.23 7.52 1.56
CA ILE A 28 6.22 6.74 0.82
C ILE A 28 6.66 7.49 -0.45
N ILE A 29 5.72 8.08 -1.20
CA ILE A 29 6.04 8.87 -2.40
C ILE A 29 6.90 10.08 -2.05
N ASP A 30 6.57 10.79 -0.97
CA ASP A 30 7.30 11.98 -0.53
C ASP A 30 8.70 11.61 -0.04
N ALA A 31 8.86 10.50 0.68
CA ALA A 31 10.17 9.99 1.07
C ALA A 31 11.04 9.64 -0.15
N ILE A 32 10.45 9.01 -1.18
CA ILE A 32 11.16 8.73 -2.44
C ILE A 32 11.53 10.05 -3.14
N ARG A 33 10.58 10.99 -3.25
CA ARG A 33 10.83 12.30 -3.88
C ARG A 33 11.97 13.05 -3.20
N ASN A 34 11.95 13.14 -1.87
CA ASN A 34 13.00 13.79 -1.09
C ASN A 34 14.36 13.14 -1.35
N ARG A 35 14.43 11.80 -1.31
CA ARG A 35 15.69 11.09 -1.56
C ARG A 35 16.21 11.29 -2.98
N VAL A 36 15.33 11.38 -3.98
CA VAL A 36 15.72 11.67 -5.37
C VAL A 36 16.25 13.10 -5.50
N ASN A 37 15.58 14.06 -4.87
CA ASN A 37 16.01 15.45 -4.83
C ASN A 37 17.36 15.62 -4.12
N ASP A 38 17.59 14.91 -3.01
CA ASP A 38 18.87 14.90 -2.28
C ASP A 38 20.03 14.39 -3.14
N ASN A 39 19.74 13.55 -4.15
CA ASN A 39 20.72 13.07 -5.11
C ASN A 39 20.87 13.99 -6.34
N ASN A 40 20.35 15.22 -6.29
CA ASN A 40 20.31 16.18 -7.40
C ASN A 40 19.63 15.62 -8.67
N GLN A 41 18.71 14.68 -8.50
CA GLN A 41 17.91 14.12 -9.58
C GLN A 41 16.48 14.67 -9.48
N SER A 42 15.78 14.76 -10.62
CA SER A 42 14.36 15.13 -10.62
C SER A 42 13.50 13.87 -10.56
N PHE A 43 12.56 13.86 -9.61
CA PHE A 43 11.58 12.78 -9.47
C PHE A 43 10.73 12.61 -10.73
N GLU A 44 10.34 13.71 -11.37
CA GLU A 44 9.51 13.77 -12.56
C GLU A 44 10.27 13.29 -13.81
N ASN A 45 11.59 13.50 -13.85
CA ASN A 45 12.45 12.90 -14.87
C ASN A 45 12.63 11.40 -14.65
N LEU A 46 12.76 10.97 -13.39
CA LEU A 46 12.93 9.56 -13.04
C LEU A 46 11.64 8.77 -13.27
N PHE A 47 10.49 9.35 -12.93
CA PHE A 47 9.14 8.79 -13.06
C PHE A 47 8.20 9.75 -13.81
N PRO A 48 8.32 9.85 -15.15
CA PRO A 48 7.47 10.72 -15.95
C PRO A 48 5.98 10.35 -15.82
N ALA A 49 5.12 11.36 -15.85
CA ALA A 49 3.67 11.17 -15.88
C ALA A 49 3.26 10.29 -17.07
N CYS A 50 2.26 9.43 -16.86
CA CYS A 50 1.76 8.49 -17.89
C CYS A 50 2.82 7.55 -18.47
N SER A 51 3.90 7.26 -17.73
CA SER A 51 4.89 6.26 -18.14
C SER A 51 4.66 4.92 -17.44
N LYS A 52 4.99 3.82 -18.12
CA LYS A 52 4.99 2.47 -17.53
C LYS A 52 5.85 2.38 -16.26
N ARG A 53 6.91 3.19 -16.19
CA ARG A 53 7.78 3.27 -15.00
C ARG A 53 7.05 3.88 -13.81
N LYS A 54 6.27 4.95 -14.03
CA LYS A 54 5.40 5.56 -13.02
C LYS A 54 4.34 4.57 -12.55
N GLU A 55 3.70 3.85 -13.47
CA GLU A 55 2.69 2.83 -13.15
C GLU A 55 3.26 1.71 -12.26
N VAL A 56 4.44 1.18 -12.60
CA VAL A 56 5.11 0.13 -11.81
C VAL A 56 5.46 0.64 -10.42
N MET A 57 6.00 1.86 -10.31
CA MET A 57 6.31 2.48 -9.01
C MET A 57 5.04 2.68 -8.18
N ASP A 58 3.96 3.20 -8.77
CA ASP A 58 2.68 3.38 -8.08
C ASP A 58 2.12 2.05 -7.59
N HIS A 59 2.28 0.97 -8.36
CA HIS A 59 1.88 -0.38 -7.97
C HIS A 59 2.72 -0.93 -6.82
N ILE A 60 4.04 -0.74 -6.83
CA ILE A 60 4.93 -1.12 -5.73
C ILE A 60 4.54 -0.35 -4.46
N VAL A 61 4.34 0.97 -4.55
CA VAL A 61 3.90 1.79 -3.40
C VAL A 61 2.55 1.33 -2.89
N TYR A 62 1.61 0.99 -3.79
CA TYR A 62 0.32 0.43 -3.41
C TYR A 62 0.47 -0.85 -2.58
N MET A 63 1.35 -1.76 -3.01
CA MET A 63 1.65 -2.99 -2.25
C MET A 63 2.24 -2.69 -0.88
N LEU A 64 3.22 -1.78 -0.81
CA LEU A 64 3.91 -1.40 0.44
C LEU A 64 3.03 -0.60 1.40
N SER A 65 2.01 0.12 0.90
CA SER A 65 1.07 0.89 1.72
C SER A 65 0.11 0.01 2.55
N GLY A 66 0.20 -1.32 2.46
CA GLY A 66 -0.69 -2.26 3.14
C GLY A 66 -1.99 -2.52 2.39
N ASN A 67 -2.20 -1.85 1.24
CA ASN A 67 -3.35 -2.05 0.36
C ASN A 67 -3.20 -3.25 -0.59
N GLY A 68 -1.96 -3.67 -0.88
CA GLY A 68 -1.69 -4.85 -1.71
C GLY A 68 -1.39 -6.14 -0.94
N ILE A 69 -1.55 -6.16 0.38
CA ILE A 69 -1.61 -7.44 1.11
C ILE A 69 -2.85 -8.17 0.63
N CYS A 70 -2.65 -9.33 0.00
CA CYS A 70 -3.71 -10.20 -0.50
C CYS A 70 -4.68 -10.54 0.65
N LYS A 71 -5.83 -9.86 0.69
CA LYS A 71 -6.92 -10.15 1.61
C LYS A 71 -7.60 -11.40 1.09
N ILE A 72 -7.25 -12.59 1.60
CA ILE A 72 -8.09 -13.77 1.38
C ILE A 72 -9.43 -13.47 2.07
N SER A 73 -10.54 -13.41 1.35
CA SER A 73 -11.80 -13.05 2.01
C SER A 73 -12.12 -14.09 3.09
N ALA A 74 -12.75 -13.65 4.19
CA ALA A 74 -13.13 -14.57 5.26
C ALA A 74 -14.03 -15.69 4.73
N GLU A 75 -14.82 -15.42 3.68
CA GLU A 75 -15.62 -16.40 2.95
C GLU A 75 -14.76 -17.49 2.27
N THR A 76 -13.63 -17.12 1.65
CA THR A 76 -12.69 -18.09 1.06
C THR A 76 -12.00 -18.96 2.10
N LEU A 77 -11.76 -18.43 3.32
CA LEU A 77 -11.21 -19.19 4.44
C LEU A 77 -12.24 -20.10 5.12
N ALA A 78 -13.51 -19.70 5.19
CA ALA A 78 -14.58 -20.46 5.84
C ALA A 78 -15.10 -21.64 4.99
N ASN A 79 -14.86 -21.63 3.68
CA ASN A 79 -15.19 -22.72 2.76
C ASN A 79 -14.12 -23.84 2.72
N LYS A 80 -13.12 -23.79 3.61
CA LYS A 80 -12.08 -24.80 3.77
C LYS A 80 -12.20 -25.47 5.14
#